data_AF-A0A9E5DW93-F1
#
_entry.id   AF-A0A9E5DW93-F1
#
_cell.length_a   1.000
_cell.length_b   1.000
_cell.length_c   1.000
_cell.angle_alpha   90.00
_cell.angle_beta   90.00
_cell.angle_gamma   90.00
#
_symmetry.space_group_name_H-M   'P 1'
#
loop_
_entity.id
_entity.type
_entity.pdbx_description
1 polymer ?
#
loop_
_entity_poly.entity_id
_entity_poly.type
_entity_poly.pdbx_seq_one_letter_code
_entity_poly.pdbx_strand_id
1 'polypeptide(L)'
;MFSSGFTLRRNCAAVVLALMANWTAATVVSAAAPTGHVLQAFGAVTSSGVPAADGNYTLTARLYATVDANIAEYKEITVGVPVKNGQFALYIGASDPTLLLTAAFLGKYQNLWLGLQVEAEPELTRVAVGWAPYALVADTANTLNCTGCIGLNQLAPEVTKSFVKASDLADIAKTGSFDDLAIKPVLVKAGEKCPSGQFGVGSAPNGALLCGALDLASCATVAGANTFSQAQTLSGGAGLGKKLGAGCALDMASVLGGLCVDGSPATVVRTASSQTEMDKLAKDSQIVYRSDNGEAFLYRKGVWRKFAFAPMCGDGNVDANEECDDANKVDTDDCSNLCLKPVVVSVAFTSCAATGQSGPSLAQCNLAYASTGLAGKVTLSVGIQSWTVPADGTYRIEAFGAEGAANSNNISGAKGARVRGDYLLKAGQILKILVGQKGAKAPTGFSSGGGGGTFAALNTNVLLVAAGGGGGLGGSAAAQMGVAGAIVTAGTKDSYGFGTGGSNGAGGSTGSTTLTVGGGGGGGMTSDGGTKQVSSGYPGKSFINGGIGGLSRIGYASGGFGGGGGNSESTNGGGGGGGYAGGAGGTYTNNLYGGGGGGGSYNVGTNPDAASGVQAGDGKVTVLKL
;
A
#
# COMPACT_ATOMS: atom_id res chain seq x y z
N MET A 1 -16.27 22.39 26.38
CA MET A 1 -15.61 23.66 26.01
C MET A 1 -14.33 23.31 25.27
N PHE A 2 -14.30 23.42 23.95
CA PHE A 2 -13.04 23.51 23.21
C PHE A 2 -12.92 24.95 22.69
N SER A 3 -11.90 25.65 23.18
CA SER A 3 -11.29 26.89 22.65
C SER A 3 -9.78 26.65 22.82
N SER A 4 -8.86 26.93 21.92
CA SER A 4 -8.69 27.84 20.79
C SER A 4 -9.30 27.37 19.47
N GLY A 5 -9.98 28.16 18.64
CA GLY A 5 -10.00 29.61 18.53
C GLY A 5 -9.77 30.00 17.07
N PHE A 6 -10.79 29.88 16.22
CA PHE A 6 -10.95 30.78 15.09
C PHE A 6 -11.90 31.88 15.55
N THR A 7 -11.39 33.11 15.65
CA THR A 7 -12.19 34.28 16.00
C THR A 7 -12.87 34.79 14.73
N LEU A 8 -14.15 34.47 14.57
CA LEU A 8 -15.01 34.95 13.48
C LEU A 8 -15.56 36.33 13.85
N ARG A 9 -15.26 37.34 13.02
CA ARG A 9 -15.93 38.65 13.06
C ARG A 9 -17.06 38.66 12.04
N ARG A 10 -18.11 39.43 12.34
CA ARG A 10 -19.17 39.80 11.39
C ARG A 10 -18.54 40.35 10.10
N ASN A 11 -18.45 39.49 9.09
CA ASN A 11 -18.55 39.72 7.63
C ASN A 11 -17.73 38.65 6.89
N CYS A 12 -18.47 37.72 6.27
CA CYS A 12 -18.07 36.70 5.29
C CYS A 12 -17.16 35.53 5.70
N ALA A 13 -17.55 34.34 5.20
CA ALA A 13 -16.88 33.03 5.14
C ALA A 13 -17.08 32.03 6.30
N ALA A 14 -17.59 30.83 5.96
CA ALA A 14 -17.94 29.72 6.86
C ALA A 14 -17.23 28.41 6.45
N VAL A 15 -17.13 27.44 7.38
CA VAL A 15 -16.46 26.14 7.20
C VAL A 15 -17.37 24.98 7.61
N VAL A 16 -17.48 23.96 6.73
CA VAL A 16 -18.20 22.68 6.89
C VAL A 16 -17.31 21.66 7.60
N LEU A 17 -17.87 20.87 8.54
CA LEU A 17 -17.13 19.94 9.39
C LEU A 17 -17.59 18.50 9.12
N ALA A 18 -16.87 17.82 8.22
CA ALA A 18 -17.00 16.41 7.84
C ALA A 18 -18.15 16.04 6.88
N LEU A 19 -17.76 15.37 5.78
CA LEU A 19 -18.62 14.63 4.85
C LEU A 19 -18.38 13.14 5.07
N MET A 20 -19.44 12.38 5.38
CA MET A 20 -19.39 10.92 5.39
C MET A 20 -20.56 10.37 4.57
N ALA A 21 -20.26 9.60 3.52
CA ALA A 21 -21.27 8.79 2.87
C ALA A 21 -21.51 7.54 3.73
N ASN A 22 -22.71 7.39 4.29
CA ASN A 22 -23.11 6.16 4.98
C ASN A 22 -24.30 5.53 4.26
N TRP A 23 -24.20 4.22 4.03
CA TRP A 23 -25.31 3.36 3.59
C TRP A 23 -26.31 3.18 4.74
N THR A 24 -27.59 3.40 4.48
CA THR A 24 -28.66 2.84 5.32
C THR A 24 -29.32 1.71 4.54
N ALA A 25 -29.21 0.49 5.07
CA ALA A 25 -29.91 -0.67 4.52
C ALA A 25 -31.40 -0.54 4.88
N ALA A 26 -32.22 -0.16 3.91
CA ALA A 26 -33.67 -0.28 4.02
C ALA A 26 -34.10 -1.70 3.59
N THR A 27 -34.89 -2.34 4.43
CA THR A 27 -35.46 -3.67 4.23
C THR A 27 -36.40 -3.72 3.03
N VAL A 28 -36.16 -4.71 2.15
CA VAL A 28 -37.08 -5.36 1.19
C VAL A 28 -38.36 -4.60 0.79
N VAL A 29 -38.29 -3.90 -0.36
CA VAL A 29 -39.43 -3.73 -1.29
C VAL A 29 -38.90 -3.85 -2.72
N SER A 30 -39.63 -4.60 -3.55
CA SER A 30 -39.34 -4.94 -4.94
C SER A 30 -39.35 -3.76 -5.93
N ALA A 31 -38.63 -3.97 -7.04
CA ALA A 31 -38.66 -3.25 -8.32
C ALA A 31 -37.92 -1.89 -8.39
N ALA A 32 -36.67 -1.99 -8.84
CA ALA A 32 -35.87 -1.02 -9.60
C ALA A 32 -36.36 0.44 -9.61
N ALA A 33 -35.95 1.21 -8.60
CA ALA A 33 -35.72 2.64 -8.72
C ALA A 33 -34.19 2.87 -8.59
N PRO A 34 -33.58 3.78 -9.37
CA PRO A 34 -32.17 4.11 -9.22
C PRO A 34 -31.91 4.54 -7.77
N THR A 35 -31.00 3.85 -7.09
CA THR A 35 -30.64 4.12 -5.70
C THR A 35 -29.77 5.37 -5.65
N GLY A 36 -30.33 6.48 -5.20
CA GLY A 36 -29.59 7.73 -5.00
C GLY A 36 -28.56 7.57 -3.87
N HIS A 37 -27.35 8.08 -4.09
CA HIS A 37 -26.37 8.22 -3.03
C HIS A 37 -26.73 9.40 -2.13
N VAL A 38 -26.39 9.30 -0.85
CA VAL A 38 -26.62 10.37 0.12
C VAL A 38 -25.29 10.88 0.65
N LEU A 39 -25.03 12.18 0.48
CA LEU A 39 -23.90 12.88 1.07
C LEU A 39 -24.35 13.48 2.41
N GLN A 40 -23.71 13.10 3.51
CA GLN A 40 -23.99 13.71 4.81
C GLN A 40 -23.08 14.91 5.03
N ALA A 41 -23.63 16.06 5.39
CA ALA A 41 -22.88 17.25 5.77
C ALA A 41 -23.23 17.62 7.22
N PHE A 42 -22.20 17.71 8.07
CA PHE A 42 -22.34 18.23 9.43
C PHE A 42 -21.73 19.63 9.51
N GLY A 43 -22.33 20.49 10.33
CA GLY A 43 -21.84 21.84 10.48
C GLY A 43 -22.47 22.57 11.65
N ALA A 44 -22.09 23.83 11.80
CA ALA A 44 -22.71 24.74 12.75
C ALA A 44 -23.20 26.01 12.04
N VAL A 45 -24.47 26.35 12.23
CA VAL A 45 -25.03 27.66 11.91
C VAL A 45 -24.77 28.57 13.10
N THR A 46 -24.17 29.73 12.83
CA THR A 46 -23.97 30.77 13.84
C THR A 46 -24.62 32.06 13.37
N SER A 47 -25.25 32.79 14.29
CA SER A 47 -25.74 34.14 14.05
C SER A 47 -24.86 35.09 14.84
N SER A 48 -24.14 35.98 14.14
CA SER A 48 -23.22 36.95 14.76
C SER A 48 -22.14 36.33 15.66
N GLY A 49 -21.67 35.13 15.33
CA GLY A 49 -20.62 34.42 16.08
C GLY A 49 -21.11 33.64 17.31
N VAL A 50 -22.43 33.65 17.56
CA VAL A 50 -23.09 32.83 18.58
C VAL A 50 -23.82 31.68 17.89
N PRO A 51 -23.90 30.47 18.47
CA PRO A 51 -24.74 29.41 17.92
C PRO A 51 -26.14 29.90 17.57
N ALA A 52 -26.62 29.56 16.37
CA ALA A 52 -27.98 29.89 15.98
C ALA A 52 -28.99 29.25 16.93
N ALA A 53 -30.15 29.90 17.09
CA ALA A 53 -31.20 29.43 17.97
C ALA A 53 -31.65 28.02 17.56
N ASP A 54 -31.93 27.19 18.55
CA ASP A 54 -32.53 25.88 18.34
C ASP A 54 -33.81 26.01 17.51
N GLY A 55 -33.92 25.24 16.44
CA GLY A 55 -35.04 25.36 15.53
C GLY A 55 -34.83 24.56 14.25
N ASN A 56 -35.81 24.65 13.36
CA ASN A 56 -35.78 24.00 12.07
C ASN A 56 -35.48 25.05 11.00
N TYR A 57 -34.48 24.79 10.16
CA TYR A 57 -34.01 25.71 9.12
C TYR A 57 -34.09 25.05 7.75
N THR A 58 -34.27 25.85 6.71
CA THR A 58 -34.19 25.45 5.31
C THR A 58 -32.76 25.62 4.84
N LEU A 59 -32.16 24.52 4.36
CA LEU A 59 -30.82 24.54 3.80
C LEU A 59 -30.89 24.22 2.30
N THR A 60 -30.25 25.06 1.48
CA THR A 60 -30.04 24.79 0.06
C THR A 60 -28.61 24.31 -0.15
N ALA A 61 -28.45 23.08 -0.63
CA ALA A 61 -27.17 22.51 -1.02
C ALA A 61 -26.94 22.61 -2.52
N ARG A 62 -25.72 22.95 -2.93
CA ARG A 62 -25.30 23.02 -4.33
C ARG A 62 -23.96 22.32 -4.52
N LEU A 63 -23.82 21.55 -5.60
CA LEU A 63 -22.54 20.95 -5.98
C LEU A 63 -22.00 21.58 -7.26
N TYR A 64 -20.70 21.87 -7.26
CA TYR A 64 -20.00 22.52 -8.36
C TYR A 64 -18.80 21.69 -8.82
N ALA A 65 -18.53 21.71 -10.12
CA ALA A 65 -17.35 21.06 -10.70
C ALA A 65 -16.03 21.72 -10.30
N THR A 66 -16.03 23.03 -10.03
CA THR A 66 -14.87 23.81 -9.56
C THR A 66 -15.29 24.83 -8.50
N VAL A 67 -14.32 25.32 -7.71
CA VAL A 67 -14.58 26.29 -6.62
C VAL A 67 -15.18 27.60 -7.14
N ASP A 68 -14.86 28.03 -8.36
CA ASP A 68 -15.30 29.30 -8.94
C ASP A 68 -16.42 29.16 -9.98
N ALA A 69 -17.04 27.97 -10.11
CA ALA A 69 -18.10 27.77 -11.11
C ALA A 69 -19.34 28.62 -10.82
N ASN A 70 -19.88 29.27 -11.85
CA ASN A 70 -21.08 30.12 -11.73
C ASN A 70 -22.41 29.34 -11.78
N ILE A 71 -22.36 28.06 -12.20
CA ILE A 71 -23.53 27.18 -12.35
C ILE A 71 -23.31 25.94 -11.49
N ALA A 72 -24.29 25.60 -10.67
CA ALA A 72 -24.30 24.37 -9.89
C ALA A 72 -24.75 23.19 -10.77
N GLU A 73 -24.04 22.08 -10.67
CA GLU A 73 -24.34 20.82 -11.36
C GLU A 73 -25.45 20.04 -10.64
N TYR A 74 -25.61 20.30 -9.35
CA TYR A 74 -26.67 19.75 -8.51
C TYR A 74 -27.17 20.84 -7.55
N LYS A 75 -28.48 20.88 -7.31
CA LYS A 75 -29.11 21.78 -6.33
C LYS A 75 -30.25 21.07 -5.65
N GLU A 76 -30.27 21.12 -4.32
CA GLU A 76 -31.32 20.53 -3.48
C GLU A 76 -31.69 21.50 -2.36
N ILE A 77 -32.98 21.52 -2.00
CA ILE A 77 -33.50 22.34 -0.90
C ILE A 77 -34.12 21.40 0.12
N THR A 78 -33.57 21.36 1.32
CA THR A 78 -34.09 20.58 2.43
C THR A 78 -34.74 21.52 3.43
N VAL A 79 -36.06 21.38 3.59
CA VAL A 79 -36.84 22.15 4.58
C VAL A 79 -36.85 21.39 5.91
N GLY A 80 -36.71 22.11 7.01
CA GLY A 80 -36.95 21.53 8.34
C GLY A 80 -35.73 20.87 8.97
N VAL A 81 -34.51 21.24 8.59
CA VAL A 81 -33.27 20.68 9.15
C VAL A 81 -33.14 21.10 10.62
N PRO A 82 -33.10 20.13 11.56
CA PRO A 82 -33.02 20.45 12.97
C PRO A 82 -31.64 20.98 13.32
N VAL A 83 -31.62 22.16 13.93
CA VAL A 83 -30.44 22.81 14.48
C VAL A 83 -30.54 22.80 16.00
N LYS A 84 -29.51 22.26 16.67
CA LYS A 84 -29.41 22.19 18.13
C LYS A 84 -28.07 22.71 18.59
N ASN A 85 -28.09 23.72 19.47
CA ASN A 85 -26.91 24.44 19.92
C ASN A 85 -26.03 24.92 18.74
N GLY A 86 -26.71 25.43 17.70
CA GLY A 86 -26.11 25.82 16.43
C GLY A 86 -25.66 24.67 15.52
N GLN A 87 -25.69 23.40 15.93
CA GLN A 87 -25.20 22.28 15.12
C GLN A 87 -26.31 21.65 14.27
N PHE A 88 -25.97 21.18 13.07
CA PHE A 88 -26.89 20.49 12.16
C PHE A 88 -26.25 19.25 11.52
N ALA A 89 -27.11 18.35 11.06
CA ALA A 89 -26.79 17.24 10.16
C ALA A 89 -27.73 17.32 8.95
N LEU A 90 -27.16 17.38 7.75
CA LEU A 90 -27.89 17.46 6.48
C LEU A 90 -27.59 16.23 5.63
N TYR A 91 -28.60 15.66 4.99
CA TYR A 91 -28.50 14.52 4.08
C TYR A 91 -28.87 14.99 2.68
N ILE A 92 -27.87 15.14 1.81
CA ILE A 92 -27.98 15.64 0.45
C ILE A 92 -28.14 14.43 -0.49
N GLY A 93 -29.13 14.43 -1.36
CA GLY A 93 -29.55 13.32 -2.24
C GLY A 93 -30.70 12.50 -1.66
N ALA A 94 -31.29 12.96 -0.55
CA ALA A 94 -32.30 12.23 0.20
C ALA A 94 -33.67 12.94 0.25
N SER A 95 -33.71 14.25 0.02
CA SER A 95 -34.95 15.03 0.27
C SER A 95 -35.87 15.16 -0.93
N ASP A 96 -35.37 14.98 -2.15
CA ASP A 96 -36.18 14.92 -3.37
C ASP A 96 -35.86 13.65 -4.18
N PRO A 97 -36.81 12.71 -4.32
CA PRO A 97 -36.59 11.46 -5.05
C PRO A 97 -36.42 11.64 -6.57
N THR A 98 -36.63 12.85 -7.11
CA THR A 98 -36.39 13.19 -8.52
C THR A 98 -34.99 13.76 -8.76
N LEU A 99 -34.28 14.16 -7.71
CA LEU A 99 -32.92 14.73 -7.75
C LEU A 99 -31.93 13.74 -7.11
N LEU A 100 -31.74 12.59 -7.75
CA LEU A 100 -30.85 11.54 -7.23
C LEU A 100 -29.38 11.84 -7.56
N LEU A 101 -28.53 11.81 -6.54
CA LEU A 101 -27.08 11.75 -6.70
C LEU A 101 -26.68 10.36 -7.16
N THR A 102 -26.72 10.12 -8.47
CA THR A 102 -26.38 8.82 -9.05
C THR A 102 -24.86 8.58 -9.09
N ALA A 103 -24.44 7.32 -9.14
CA ALA A 103 -23.05 6.95 -9.38
C ALA A 103 -22.50 7.58 -10.68
N ALA A 104 -23.34 7.67 -11.72
CA ALA A 104 -22.97 8.30 -13.00
C ALA A 104 -22.72 9.81 -12.85
N PHE A 105 -23.53 10.50 -12.04
CA PHE A 105 -23.31 11.92 -11.75
C PHE A 105 -22.00 12.13 -10.98
N LEU A 106 -21.79 11.37 -9.90
CA LEU A 106 -20.60 11.50 -9.06
C LEU A 106 -19.32 11.11 -9.83
N GLY A 107 -19.38 10.08 -10.68
CA GLY A 107 -18.25 9.62 -11.49
C GLY A 107 -17.81 10.58 -12.60
N LYS A 108 -18.62 11.60 -12.94
CA LYS A 108 -18.28 12.59 -13.96
C LYS A 108 -17.21 13.59 -13.50
N TYR A 109 -17.05 13.78 -12.18
CA TYR A 109 -16.25 14.88 -11.64
C TYR A 109 -15.06 14.39 -10.80
N GLN A 110 -13.86 14.80 -11.19
CA GLN A 110 -12.60 14.54 -10.46
C GLN A 110 -12.43 15.41 -9.20
N ASN A 111 -13.30 16.39 -8.98
CA ASN A 111 -13.40 17.15 -7.75
C ASN A 111 -14.83 17.73 -7.71
N LEU A 112 -15.47 17.72 -6.54
CA LEU A 112 -16.77 18.36 -6.33
C LEU A 112 -16.67 19.35 -5.18
N TRP A 113 -17.37 20.47 -5.30
CA TRP A 113 -17.38 21.53 -4.30
C TRP A 113 -18.79 21.75 -3.80
N LEU A 114 -19.00 21.68 -2.49
CA LEU A 114 -20.27 21.89 -1.82
C LEU A 114 -20.42 23.38 -1.44
N GLY A 115 -21.45 24.02 -1.97
CA GLY A 115 -21.98 25.30 -1.50
C GLY A 115 -23.24 25.08 -0.66
N LEU A 116 -23.32 25.74 0.49
CA LEU A 116 -24.50 25.71 1.36
C LEU A 116 -25.08 27.12 1.51
N GLN A 117 -26.40 27.21 1.50
CA GLN A 117 -27.14 28.44 1.75
C GLN A 117 -28.20 28.18 2.82
N VAL A 118 -28.27 29.05 3.82
CA VAL A 118 -29.29 28.98 4.87
C VAL A 118 -30.40 29.95 4.51
N GLU A 119 -31.63 29.45 4.34
CA GLU A 119 -32.79 30.28 3.98
C GLU A 119 -32.50 31.20 2.76
N ALA A 120 -32.80 32.50 2.88
CA ALA A 120 -32.55 33.52 1.86
C ALA A 120 -31.16 34.18 1.96
N GLU A 121 -30.27 33.69 2.82
CA GLU A 121 -28.95 34.30 3.01
C GLU A 121 -28.00 34.03 1.83
N PRO A 122 -26.90 34.79 1.65
CA PRO A 122 -25.90 34.48 0.63
C PRO A 122 -25.31 33.07 0.79
N GLU A 123 -24.93 32.46 -0.33
CA GLU A 123 -24.23 31.17 -0.31
C GLU A 123 -22.90 31.29 0.44
N LEU A 124 -22.65 30.30 1.29
CA LEU A 124 -21.44 30.18 2.08
C LEU A 124 -20.24 29.79 1.21
N THR A 125 -19.03 30.03 1.73
CA THR A 125 -17.80 29.62 1.06
C THR A 125 -17.82 28.12 0.78
N ARG A 126 -17.53 27.78 -0.47
CA ARG A 126 -17.58 26.40 -0.94
C ARG A 126 -16.47 25.57 -0.33
N VAL A 127 -16.79 24.32 -0.03
CA VAL A 127 -15.86 23.35 0.56
C VAL A 127 -15.71 22.18 -0.39
N ALA A 128 -14.46 21.75 -0.62
CA ALA A 128 -14.21 20.55 -1.41
C ALA A 128 -14.86 19.33 -0.73
N VAL A 129 -15.59 18.54 -1.49
CA VAL A 129 -16.17 17.28 -1.02
C VAL A 129 -15.04 16.28 -0.88
N GLY A 130 -14.57 16.07 0.35
CA GLY A 130 -13.53 15.09 0.65
C GLY A 130 -14.07 13.68 0.42
N TRP A 131 -13.46 12.95 -0.52
CA TRP A 131 -13.82 11.55 -0.73
C TRP A 131 -13.13 10.67 0.32
N ALA A 132 -13.90 9.88 1.04
CA ALA A 132 -13.39 8.64 1.63
C ALA A 132 -13.60 7.54 0.57
N PRO A 133 -12.55 6.84 0.10
CA PRO A 133 -12.73 5.73 -0.81
C PRO A 133 -13.27 4.53 -0.03
N TYR A 134 -14.59 4.45 0.12
CA TYR A 134 -15.28 3.19 0.42
C TYR A 134 -16.47 3.05 -0.53
N ALA A 135 -16.40 1.98 -1.32
CA ALA A 135 -17.48 1.36 -2.11
C ALA A 135 -18.17 2.21 -3.19
N LEU A 136 -17.47 2.40 -4.32
CA LEU A 136 -18.11 2.53 -5.64
C LEU A 136 -18.07 1.18 -6.38
N VAL A 137 -18.42 0.09 -5.68
CA VAL A 137 -18.81 -1.19 -6.30
C VAL A 137 -19.83 -1.85 -5.38
N ALA A 138 -21.09 -1.88 -5.82
CA ALA A 138 -22.08 -2.95 -5.62
C ALA A 138 -23.52 -2.39 -5.66
N ASP A 139 -23.88 -1.63 -6.70
CA ASP A 139 -25.30 -1.41 -7.02
C ASP A 139 -25.83 -2.44 -8.04
N THR A 140 -24.93 -3.21 -8.66
CA THR A 140 -25.27 -4.31 -9.57
C THR A 140 -25.52 -5.66 -8.88
N ALA A 141 -25.38 -5.74 -7.55
CA ALA A 141 -25.54 -7.00 -6.81
C ALA A 141 -26.93 -7.19 -6.15
N ASN A 142 -27.77 -6.15 -6.12
CA ASN A 142 -29.06 -6.19 -5.40
C ASN A 142 -30.16 -7.03 -6.08
N THR A 143 -29.88 -7.65 -7.23
CA THR A 143 -30.79 -8.59 -7.92
C THR A 143 -30.35 -10.06 -7.82
N LEU A 144 -29.23 -10.36 -7.16
CA LEU A 144 -28.68 -11.72 -7.10
C LEU A 144 -29.02 -12.39 -5.76
N ASN A 145 -30.06 -13.23 -5.79
CA ASN A 145 -30.36 -14.19 -4.73
C ASN A 145 -29.31 -15.31 -4.74
N CYS A 146 -28.16 -15.09 -4.10
CA CYS A 146 -27.07 -16.06 -4.08
C CYS A 146 -27.21 -17.07 -2.93
N THR A 147 -27.95 -18.14 -3.16
CA THR A 147 -27.67 -19.45 -2.53
C THR A 147 -26.99 -20.34 -3.55
N GLY A 148 -25.69 -20.13 -3.77
CA GLY A 148 -24.87 -20.92 -4.70
C GLY A 148 -23.72 -20.12 -5.34
N CYS A 149 -22.69 -20.84 -5.83
CA CYS A 149 -21.53 -20.27 -6.51
C CYS A 149 -21.96 -19.46 -7.76
N ILE A 150 -21.41 -18.25 -7.91
CA ILE A 150 -21.71 -17.33 -9.01
C ILE A 150 -20.93 -17.76 -10.26
N GLY A 151 -21.60 -17.85 -11.41
CA GLY A 151 -20.98 -18.19 -12.69
C GLY A 151 -20.35 -16.99 -13.40
N LEU A 152 -19.35 -17.22 -14.25
CA LEU A 152 -18.62 -16.19 -15.01
C LEU A 152 -19.51 -15.27 -15.86
N ASN A 153 -20.64 -15.78 -16.34
CA ASN A 153 -21.66 -15.06 -17.10
C ASN A 153 -22.49 -14.08 -16.27
N GLN A 154 -22.33 -14.08 -14.94
CA GLN A 154 -23.02 -13.18 -14.00
C GLN A 154 -22.10 -12.04 -13.51
N LEU A 155 -20.86 -11.97 -14.02
CA LEU A 155 -19.91 -10.89 -13.74
C LEU A 155 -19.92 -9.84 -14.86
N ALA A 156 -19.71 -8.57 -14.51
CA ALA A 156 -19.66 -7.49 -15.49
C ALA A 156 -18.45 -7.67 -16.44
N PRO A 157 -18.58 -7.36 -17.74
CA PRO A 157 -17.53 -7.56 -18.75
C PRO A 157 -16.20 -6.88 -18.42
N GLU A 158 -16.25 -5.77 -17.67
CA GLU A 158 -15.10 -5.00 -17.23
C GLU A 158 -14.27 -5.73 -16.15
N VAL A 159 -14.89 -6.63 -15.36
CA VAL A 159 -14.22 -7.44 -14.33
C VAL A 159 -13.57 -8.69 -14.95
N THR A 160 -14.12 -9.20 -16.05
CA THR A 160 -13.57 -10.36 -16.78
C THR A 160 -12.39 -10.02 -17.70
N LYS A 161 -12.17 -8.74 -18.03
CA LYS A 161 -11.08 -8.29 -18.92
C LYS A 161 -9.67 -8.55 -18.37
N SER A 162 -9.51 -8.63 -17.05
CA SER A 162 -8.21 -8.76 -16.39
C SER A 162 -7.82 -10.19 -16.01
N PHE A 163 -8.76 -11.15 -16.03
CA PHE A 163 -8.49 -12.50 -15.50
C PHE A 163 -8.43 -13.60 -16.56
N VAL A 164 -9.08 -13.48 -17.71
CA VAL A 164 -8.87 -14.42 -18.83
C VAL A 164 -9.39 -13.73 -20.09
N LYS A 165 -8.66 -13.77 -21.21
CA LYS A 165 -9.32 -13.60 -22.50
C LYS A 165 -10.36 -14.71 -22.62
N ALA A 166 -11.64 -14.35 -22.66
CA ALA A 166 -12.74 -15.29 -22.79
C ALA A 166 -12.70 -16.14 -24.09
N SER A 167 -11.71 -15.94 -24.97
CA SER A 167 -11.36 -16.84 -26.07
C SER A 167 -10.71 -18.15 -25.60
N ASP A 168 -10.09 -18.18 -24.42
CA ASP A 168 -9.19 -19.28 -24.03
C ASP A 168 -9.85 -20.28 -23.07
N LEU A 169 -11.09 -20.02 -22.64
CA LEU A 169 -11.84 -20.88 -21.70
C LEU A 169 -13.23 -21.31 -22.22
N ALA A 170 -13.62 -20.89 -23.42
CA ALA A 170 -14.84 -21.39 -24.07
C ALA A 170 -14.64 -22.73 -24.81
N ASP A 171 -13.39 -23.20 -24.96
CA ASP A 171 -13.07 -24.35 -25.83
C ASP A 171 -12.83 -25.66 -25.07
N ILE A 172 -13.19 -25.75 -23.78
CA ILE A 172 -13.11 -27.01 -23.03
C ILE A 172 -14.50 -27.66 -22.95
N ALA A 173 -14.78 -28.43 -24.01
CA ALA A 173 -15.62 -29.62 -24.10
C ALA A 173 -17.07 -29.56 -23.57
N LYS A 174 -18.04 -29.48 -24.51
CA LYS A 174 -19.40 -30.00 -24.30
C LYS A 174 -19.66 -31.40 -24.87
N THR A 175 -18.73 -31.99 -25.64
CA THR A 175 -18.94 -33.32 -26.27
C THR A 175 -17.74 -34.27 -26.26
N GLY A 176 -16.56 -33.83 -25.81
CA GLY A 176 -15.41 -34.73 -25.64
C GLY A 176 -14.71 -35.20 -26.93
N SER A 177 -14.75 -34.45 -28.04
CA SER A 177 -13.84 -34.65 -29.19
C SER A 177 -13.32 -33.33 -29.76
N PHE A 178 -12.07 -33.31 -30.23
CA PHE A 178 -11.25 -32.13 -30.58
C PHE A 178 -11.41 -31.64 -32.03
N ASP A 179 -12.59 -31.77 -32.64
CA ASP A 179 -12.72 -31.62 -34.09
C ASP A 179 -13.06 -30.21 -34.62
N ASP A 180 -13.36 -29.23 -33.76
CA ASP A 180 -13.91 -27.91 -34.20
C ASP A 180 -12.95 -26.69 -34.17
N LEU A 181 -11.63 -26.86 -34.09
CA LEU A 181 -10.67 -25.74 -34.22
C LEU A 181 -10.37 -25.39 -35.69
N ALA A 182 -10.72 -24.17 -36.11
CA ALA A 182 -10.66 -23.70 -37.50
C ALA A 182 -9.27 -23.28 -38.02
N ILE A 183 -8.22 -23.22 -37.18
CA ILE A 183 -6.82 -23.16 -37.64
C ILE A 183 -5.99 -24.03 -36.68
N LYS A 184 -5.72 -25.28 -37.07
CA LYS A 184 -4.86 -26.18 -36.31
C LYS A 184 -3.40 -26.03 -36.78
N PRO A 185 -2.40 -26.04 -35.87
CA PRO A 185 -1.07 -26.54 -36.21
C PRO A 185 -1.22 -28.00 -36.65
N VAL A 186 -0.88 -28.32 -37.89
CA VAL A 186 -1.03 -29.67 -38.40
C VAL A 186 0.20 -30.47 -37.95
N LEU A 187 -0.02 -31.48 -37.12
CA LEU A 187 0.99 -32.51 -36.84
C LEU A 187 1.00 -33.48 -38.02
N VAL A 188 2.08 -33.48 -38.81
CA VAL A 188 2.29 -34.43 -39.90
C VAL A 188 3.18 -35.55 -39.41
N LYS A 189 2.87 -36.80 -39.78
CA LYS A 189 3.64 -37.96 -39.34
C LYS A 189 5.10 -37.84 -39.80
N ALA A 190 5.99 -38.50 -39.05
CA ALA A 190 7.42 -38.50 -39.36
C ALA A 190 7.68 -38.94 -40.82
N GLY A 191 8.24 -38.04 -41.62
CA GLY A 191 8.52 -38.25 -43.04
C GLY A 191 7.52 -37.64 -44.03
N GLU A 192 6.42 -37.03 -43.55
CA GLU A 192 5.43 -36.35 -44.41
C GLU A 192 5.65 -34.82 -44.46
N LYS A 193 5.16 -34.17 -45.53
CA LYS A 193 5.34 -32.72 -45.77
C LYS A 193 4.20 -31.90 -45.17
N CYS A 194 4.49 -30.67 -44.74
CA CYS A 194 3.46 -29.71 -44.37
C CYS A 194 2.49 -29.44 -45.53
N PRO A 195 1.19 -29.22 -45.26
CA PRO A 195 0.21 -28.83 -46.27
C PRO A 195 0.61 -27.53 -46.99
N SER A 196 0.11 -27.35 -48.22
CA SER A 196 0.41 -26.17 -49.04
C SER A 196 0.01 -24.88 -48.31
N GLY A 197 0.93 -23.91 -48.23
CA GLY A 197 0.74 -22.65 -47.49
C GLY A 197 1.21 -22.65 -46.03
N GLN A 198 1.80 -23.76 -45.55
CA GLN A 198 2.34 -23.87 -44.19
C GLN A 198 3.82 -24.31 -44.20
N PHE A 199 4.56 -24.02 -43.12
CA PHE A 199 5.95 -24.42 -42.91
C PHE A 199 6.15 -25.05 -41.53
N GLY A 200 7.20 -25.86 -41.40
CA GLY A 200 7.53 -26.54 -40.15
C GLY A 200 7.99 -25.54 -39.08
N VAL A 201 7.29 -25.49 -37.97
CA VAL A 201 7.57 -24.63 -36.80
C VAL A 201 8.13 -25.42 -35.61
N GLY A 202 8.23 -26.75 -35.73
CA GLY A 202 8.83 -27.61 -34.72
C GLY A 202 8.74 -29.11 -35.06
N SER A 203 9.35 -29.96 -34.24
CA SER A 203 9.23 -31.42 -34.35
C SER A 203 8.99 -32.08 -32.98
N ALA A 204 8.19 -33.15 -32.98
CA ALA A 204 7.94 -33.96 -31.79
C ALA A 204 9.03 -35.05 -31.62
N PRO A 205 9.23 -35.61 -30.40
CA PRO A 205 10.26 -36.63 -30.13
C PRO A 205 10.16 -37.91 -30.99
N ASN A 206 9.00 -38.17 -31.58
CA ASN A 206 8.74 -39.30 -32.49
C ASN A 206 8.99 -38.96 -33.98
N GLY A 207 9.51 -37.76 -34.28
CA GLY A 207 9.85 -37.29 -35.63
C GLY A 207 8.70 -36.63 -36.40
N ALA A 208 7.50 -36.47 -35.80
CA ALA A 208 6.39 -35.77 -36.44
C ALA A 208 6.66 -34.25 -36.53
N LEU A 209 6.26 -33.62 -37.64
CA LEU A 209 6.47 -32.19 -37.91
C LEU A 209 5.24 -31.37 -37.50
N LEU A 210 5.46 -30.25 -36.80
CA LEU A 210 4.43 -29.27 -36.47
C LEU A 210 4.42 -28.18 -37.56
N CYS A 211 3.30 -27.95 -38.23
CA CYS A 211 3.20 -26.98 -39.33
C CYS A 211 2.37 -25.74 -38.95
N GLY A 212 2.85 -24.53 -39.27
CA GLY A 212 2.20 -23.24 -39.01
C GLY A 212 2.21 -22.28 -40.22
N ALA A 213 1.44 -21.19 -40.14
CA ALA A 213 1.33 -20.14 -41.17
C ALA A 213 2.06 -18.85 -40.75
N LEU A 214 2.60 -18.09 -41.72
CA LEU A 214 3.40 -16.86 -41.46
C LEU A 214 2.44 -15.68 -41.37
N ASP A 215 2.44 -14.97 -40.25
CA ASP A 215 1.85 -13.63 -40.19
C ASP A 215 2.90 -12.61 -40.68
N LEU A 216 2.71 -12.13 -41.90
CA LEU A 216 3.60 -11.20 -42.61
C LEU A 216 3.32 -9.72 -42.31
N ALA A 217 2.51 -9.39 -41.29
CA ALA A 217 2.14 -8.02 -40.96
C ALA A 217 3.33 -7.09 -40.59
N SER A 218 4.52 -7.63 -40.30
CA SER A 218 5.71 -6.85 -39.92
C SER A 218 6.68 -6.53 -41.07
N CYS A 219 6.43 -6.95 -42.32
CA CYS A 219 7.39 -6.79 -43.44
C CYS A 219 6.90 -5.90 -44.60
N ALA A 220 5.85 -5.09 -44.40
CA ALA A 220 5.11 -4.43 -45.48
C ALA A 220 5.77 -3.21 -46.16
N THR A 221 7.04 -2.87 -45.90
CA THR A 221 7.69 -1.70 -46.54
C THR A 221 8.98 -2.06 -47.26
N VAL A 222 8.91 -2.93 -48.26
CA VAL A 222 9.89 -2.95 -49.35
C VAL A 222 9.16 -3.08 -50.67
N ALA A 223 9.01 -1.95 -51.38
CA ALA A 223 8.57 -1.94 -52.75
C ALA A 223 9.62 -2.66 -53.61
N GLY A 224 9.32 -3.87 -54.08
CA GLY A 224 10.17 -4.60 -55.04
C GLY A 224 10.40 -6.09 -54.81
N ALA A 225 9.82 -6.73 -53.79
CA ALA A 225 9.92 -8.18 -53.65
C ALA A 225 8.97 -8.89 -54.65
N ASN A 226 9.55 -9.52 -55.67
CA ASN A 226 8.85 -10.38 -56.60
C ASN A 226 8.11 -11.48 -55.83
N THR A 227 6.79 -11.60 -56.05
CA THR A 227 5.98 -12.70 -55.55
C THR A 227 6.54 -14.02 -56.08
N PHE A 228 7.13 -14.84 -55.21
CA PHE A 228 7.49 -16.21 -55.56
C PHE A 228 6.21 -17.06 -55.65
N SER A 229 5.61 -17.11 -56.83
CA SER A 229 4.73 -18.21 -57.22
C SER A 229 5.60 -19.33 -57.82
N GLN A 230 5.32 -20.57 -57.43
CA GLN A 230 5.93 -21.85 -57.85
C GLN A 230 7.02 -22.39 -56.93
N ALA A 231 6.65 -23.45 -56.21
CA ALA A 231 7.55 -24.41 -55.62
C ALA A 231 8.39 -25.06 -56.73
N GLN A 232 9.71 -24.89 -56.70
CA GLN A 232 10.62 -25.70 -57.49
C GLN A 232 11.10 -26.91 -56.68
N THR A 233 10.81 -28.07 -57.24
CA THR A 233 11.19 -29.40 -56.79
C THR A 233 12.71 -29.59 -56.79
N LEU A 234 13.28 -30.10 -55.71
CA LEU A 234 14.56 -30.84 -55.73
C LEU A 234 14.31 -32.23 -55.15
N SER A 235 14.08 -33.19 -56.04
CA SER A 235 14.07 -34.62 -55.75
C SER A 235 15.00 -35.34 -56.74
N GLY A 236 16.03 -36.00 -56.21
CA GLY A 236 17.00 -36.86 -56.91
C GLY A 236 18.29 -36.13 -57.33
N GLY A 237 19.51 -36.59 -57.05
CA GLY A 237 20.01 -37.75 -56.32
C GLY A 237 21.56 -37.76 -56.33
N ALA A 238 22.13 -38.51 -55.37
CA ALA A 238 23.46 -39.16 -55.38
C ALA A 238 24.77 -38.35 -55.25
N GLY A 239 25.48 -38.62 -54.13
CA GLY A 239 26.94 -38.47 -53.92
C GLY A 239 27.32 -37.21 -53.14
N LEU A 240 28.07 -37.19 -52.05
CA LEU A 240 28.92 -38.10 -51.29
C LEU A 240 28.94 -37.52 -49.85
N GLY A 241 29.17 -38.22 -48.73
CA GLY A 241 29.61 -39.57 -48.47
C GLY A 241 29.70 -39.72 -46.94
N LYS A 242 29.38 -40.92 -46.48
CA LYS A 242 29.48 -41.43 -45.12
C LYS A 242 30.76 -41.01 -44.38
N LYS A 243 30.66 -40.51 -43.14
CA LYS A 243 31.12 -41.14 -41.89
C LYS A 243 31.06 -40.16 -40.72
N LEU A 244 30.83 -40.75 -39.53
CA LEU A 244 30.65 -40.17 -38.19
C LEU A 244 29.18 -39.85 -37.90
N GLY A 245 28.46 -40.54 -37.01
CA GLY A 245 28.83 -41.38 -35.87
C GLY A 245 27.96 -40.92 -34.70
N ALA A 246 27.28 -41.86 -34.04
CA ALA A 246 26.14 -41.64 -33.14
C ALA A 246 26.30 -40.53 -32.05
N GLY A 247 25.21 -39.77 -31.84
CA GLY A 247 24.99 -38.91 -30.68
C GLY A 247 24.17 -37.66 -31.05
N CYS A 248 22.95 -37.54 -30.51
CA CYS A 248 21.97 -36.47 -30.78
C CYS A 248 22.57 -35.06 -30.88
N ALA A 249 22.45 -34.43 -32.05
CA ALA A 249 22.49 -32.97 -32.20
C ALA A 249 21.10 -32.53 -32.66
N LEU A 250 20.37 -31.90 -31.75
CA LEU A 250 19.06 -31.32 -31.99
C LEU A 250 19.16 -30.17 -33.00
N ASP A 251 18.24 -30.19 -33.95
CA ASP A 251 18.04 -29.23 -35.02
C ASP A 251 17.65 -27.85 -34.48
N MET A 252 18.62 -26.93 -34.41
CA MET A 252 18.39 -25.50 -34.12
C MET A 252 18.13 -24.66 -35.39
N ALA A 253 17.70 -25.26 -36.50
CA ALA A 253 17.42 -24.51 -37.74
C ALA A 253 16.05 -23.78 -37.76
N SER A 254 15.24 -23.84 -36.70
CA SER A 254 13.84 -23.40 -36.73
C SER A 254 13.49 -22.11 -35.96
N VAL A 255 14.42 -21.41 -35.31
CA VAL A 255 14.07 -20.28 -34.41
C VAL A 255 14.20 -18.87 -35.03
N LEU A 256 14.77 -18.69 -36.23
CA LEU A 256 15.02 -17.34 -36.77
C LEU A 256 14.42 -17.12 -38.18
N GLY A 257 13.11 -17.36 -38.30
CA GLY A 257 12.32 -16.86 -39.42
C GLY A 257 12.01 -15.37 -39.24
N GLY A 258 12.97 -14.47 -39.51
CA GLY A 258 12.65 -13.04 -39.56
C GLY A 258 13.78 -12.03 -39.33
N LEU A 259 15.05 -12.35 -39.56
CA LEU A 259 16.12 -11.36 -39.40
C LEU A 259 16.40 -10.60 -40.72
N CYS A 260 15.99 -9.33 -40.79
CA CYS A 260 16.43 -8.39 -41.82
C CYS A 260 17.66 -7.63 -41.32
N VAL A 261 18.73 -7.58 -42.12
CA VAL A 261 19.93 -6.78 -41.83
C VAL A 261 20.12 -5.79 -42.97
N ASP A 262 20.08 -4.48 -42.67
CA ASP A 262 20.16 -3.38 -43.64
C ASP A 262 19.20 -3.52 -44.85
N GLY A 263 17.95 -3.93 -44.61
CA GLY A 263 16.93 -4.06 -45.66
C GLY A 263 17.09 -5.26 -46.59
N SER A 264 18.01 -6.19 -46.30
CA SER A 264 18.17 -7.46 -47.02
C SER A 264 17.80 -8.65 -46.12
N PRO A 265 17.03 -9.64 -46.62
CA PRO A 265 16.73 -10.85 -45.85
C PRO A 265 18.00 -11.67 -45.60
N ALA A 266 18.33 -11.95 -44.34
CA ALA A 266 19.40 -12.90 -44.02
C ALA A 266 18.94 -14.30 -44.49
N THR A 267 19.72 -14.93 -45.39
CA THR A 267 19.14 -15.97 -46.26
C THR A 267 19.31 -17.39 -45.70
N VAL A 268 20.28 -17.67 -44.82
CA VAL A 268 20.52 -19.02 -44.27
C VAL A 268 21.30 -18.95 -42.95
N VAL A 269 20.85 -19.68 -41.91
CA VAL A 269 21.63 -19.98 -40.69
C VAL A 269 22.34 -21.33 -40.86
N ARG A 270 23.65 -21.40 -40.57
CA ARG A 270 24.41 -22.66 -40.54
C ARG A 270 25.20 -22.80 -39.24
N THR A 271 25.54 -24.03 -38.88
CA THR A 271 26.41 -24.32 -37.73
C THR A 271 27.83 -24.64 -38.17
N ALA A 272 28.82 -24.20 -37.40
CA ALA A 272 30.23 -24.54 -37.57
C ALA A 272 30.84 -24.88 -36.20
N SER A 273 31.76 -25.84 -36.14
CA SER A 273 32.45 -26.22 -34.90
C SER A 273 33.87 -25.65 -34.80
N SER A 274 34.28 -24.82 -35.76
CA SER A 274 35.59 -24.17 -35.80
C SER A 274 35.61 -22.97 -36.76
N GLN A 275 36.58 -22.07 -36.59
CA GLN A 275 36.78 -20.93 -37.50
C GLN A 275 37.04 -21.38 -38.95
N THR A 276 37.79 -22.47 -39.13
CA THR A 276 38.07 -23.03 -40.46
C THR A 276 36.81 -23.53 -41.17
N GLU A 277 35.82 -24.00 -40.42
CA GLU A 277 34.53 -24.40 -40.96
C GLU A 277 33.64 -23.19 -41.24
N MET A 278 33.67 -22.16 -40.38
CA MET A 278 33.03 -20.88 -40.68
C MET A 278 33.53 -20.29 -42.00
N ASP A 279 34.84 -20.23 -42.22
CA ASP A 279 35.41 -19.65 -43.43
C ASP A 279 35.01 -20.41 -44.72
N LYS A 280 34.72 -21.72 -44.62
CA LYS A 280 34.13 -22.50 -45.73
C LYS A 280 32.66 -22.16 -46.00
N LEU A 281 31.97 -21.62 -45.00
CA LEU A 281 30.57 -21.20 -45.05
C LEU A 281 30.41 -19.69 -45.30
N ALA A 282 31.52 -18.98 -45.56
CA ALA A 282 31.55 -17.54 -45.78
C ALA A 282 30.82 -17.14 -47.08
N LYS A 283 29.53 -16.78 -46.96
CA LYS A 283 28.74 -16.17 -48.04
C LYS A 283 28.10 -14.89 -47.53
N ASP A 284 28.00 -13.89 -48.41
CA ASP A 284 27.47 -12.59 -48.03
C ASP A 284 26.03 -12.71 -47.51
N SER A 285 25.77 -12.07 -46.36
CA SER A 285 24.49 -12.10 -45.64
C SER A 285 24.12 -13.46 -45.02
N GLN A 286 25.13 -14.30 -44.76
CA GLN A 286 24.96 -15.57 -44.07
C GLN A 286 25.28 -15.43 -42.57
N ILE A 287 24.41 -15.99 -41.73
CA ILE A 287 24.65 -16.10 -40.28
C ILE A 287 25.19 -17.50 -40.01
N VAL A 288 26.27 -17.59 -39.25
CA VAL A 288 26.87 -18.86 -38.82
C VAL A 288 26.94 -18.89 -37.30
N TYR A 289 26.35 -19.91 -36.71
CA TYR A 289 26.42 -20.20 -35.28
C TYR A 289 27.60 -21.13 -35.01
N ARG A 290 28.42 -20.76 -34.03
CA ARG A 290 29.53 -21.58 -33.56
C ARG A 290 29.09 -22.47 -32.41
N SER A 291 29.08 -23.77 -32.66
CA SER A 291 28.69 -24.75 -31.63
C SER A 291 29.76 -24.94 -30.54
N ASP A 292 31.00 -24.54 -30.81
CA ASP A 292 32.12 -24.71 -29.88
C ASP A 292 32.23 -23.60 -28.83
N ASN A 293 31.67 -22.42 -29.10
CA ASN A 293 31.68 -21.29 -28.15
C ASN A 293 30.30 -20.63 -27.95
N GLY A 294 29.25 -21.09 -28.64
CA GLY A 294 27.88 -20.59 -28.48
C GLY A 294 27.61 -19.23 -29.13
N GLU A 295 28.52 -18.73 -29.98
CA GLU A 295 28.40 -17.38 -30.55
C GLU A 295 27.86 -17.40 -31.99
N ALA A 296 27.03 -16.42 -32.35
CA ALA A 296 26.57 -16.21 -33.72
C ALA A 296 27.42 -15.15 -34.44
N PHE A 297 27.67 -15.34 -35.73
CA PHE A 297 28.45 -14.42 -36.56
C PHE A 297 27.77 -14.17 -37.90
N LEU A 298 27.79 -12.91 -38.35
CA LEU A 298 27.33 -12.50 -39.68
C LEU A 298 28.53 -12.30 -40.61
N TYR A 299 28.53 -12.93 -41.77
CA TYR A 299 29.51 -12.66 -42.82
C TYR A 299 28.98 -11.62 -43.81
N ARG A 300 29.69 -10.51 -43.96
CA ARG A 300 29.32 -9.46 -44.92
C ARG A 300 30.56 -8.72 -45.44
N LYS A 301 30.62 -8.50 -46.76
CA LYS A 301 31.70 -7.77 -47.43
C LYS A 301 33.09 -8.30 -47.06
N GLY A 302 33.23 -9.62 -46.95
CA GLY A 302 34.51 -10.26 -46.62
C GLY A 302 34.87 -10.31 -45.14
N VAL A 303 33.99 -9.86 -44.23
CA VAL A 303 34.28 -9.73 -42.80
C VAL A 303 33.25 -10.46 -41.96
N TRP A 304 33.73 -11.24 -40.98
CA TRP A 304 32.92 -11.79 -39.90
C TRP A 304 32.68 -10.74 -38.82
N ARG A 305 31.42 -10.53 -38.44
CA ARG A 305 31.04 -9.70 -37.29
C ARG A 305 30.28 -10.56 -36.29
N LYS A 306 30.68 -10.50 -35.02
CA LYS A 306 29.94 -11.17 -33.94
C LYS A 306 28.57 -10.53 -33.82
N PHE A 307 27.54 -11.37 -33.86
CA PHE A 307 26.16 -11.01 -33.64
C PHE A 307 25.90 -11.16 -32.13
N ALA A 308 25.74 -10.05 -31.42
CA ALA A 308 25.31 -10.06 -30.02
C ALA A 308 23.78 -10.06 -30.02
N PHE A 309 23.16 -11.10 -29.47
CA PHE A 309 21.76 -11.04 -29.13
C PHE A 309 21.59 -9.96 -28.05
N ALA A 310 20.52 -9.16 -28.14
CA ALA A 310 20.09 -8.39 -26.98
C ALA A 310 19.73 -9.40 -25.89
N PRO A 311 20.03 -9.11 -24.60
CA PRO A 311 19.64 -10.00 -23.51
C PRO A 311 18.13 -10.29 -23.59
N MET A 312 17.76 -11.56 -23.46
CA MET A 312 16.41 -12.05 -23.69
C MET A 312 15.77 -12.41 -22.35
N CYS A 313 15.41 -11.38 -21.57
CA CYS A 313 14.69 -11.60 -20.31
C CYS A 313 13.44 -12.44 -20.52
N GLY A 314 13.28 -13.44 -19.66
CA GLY A 314 12.12 -14.31 -19.59
C GLY A 314 12.28 -15.64 -20.32
N ASP A 315 13.50 -16.06 -20.64
CA ASP A 315 13.76 -17.32 -21.35
C ASP A 315 14.17 -18.48 -20.43
N GLY A 316 14.31 -18.21 -19.14
CA GLY A 316 14.65 -19.14 -18.08
C GLY A 316 16.15 -19.29 -17.82
N ASN A 317 17.01 -18.55 -18.51
CA ASN A 317 18.45 -18.58 -18.35
C ASN A 317 18.99 -17.19 -18.05
N VAL A 318 19.89 -17.08 -17.07
CA VAL A 318 20.59 -15.82 -16.81
C VAL A 318 21.79 -15.71 -17.74
N ASP A 319 21.64 -14.92 -18.80
CA ASP A 319 22.65 -14.72 -19.83
C ASP A 319 23.79 -13.78 -19.38
N ALA A 320 24.90 -13.79 -20.15
CA ALA A 320 25.97 -12.83 -19.96
C ALA A 320 25.46 -11.40 -20.23
N ASN A 321 25.41 -10.59 -19.17
CA ASN A 321 24.86 -9.22 -19.05
C ASN A 321 23.44 -9.11 -18.48
N GLU A 322 22.89 -10.18 -17.90
CA GLU A 322 21.64 -10.16 -17.14
C GLU A 322 21.89 -10.15 -15.62
N GLU A 323 21.05 -9.44 -14.87
CA GLU A 323 21.07 -9.47 -13.39
C GLU A 323 20.13 -10.56 -12.83
N CYS A 324 19.10 -10.92 -13.59
CA CYS A 324 18.12 -11.98 -13.33
C CYS A 324 17.45 -12.44 -14.62
N ASP A 325 16.73 -13.56 -14.54
CA ASP A 325 15.76 -14.06 -15.51
C ASP A 325 14.75 -14.94 -14.74
N ASP A 326 13.44 -14.76 -14.95
CA ASP A 326 12.36 -15.49 -14.27
C ASP A 326 11.42 -16.26 -15.22
N ALA A 327 11.93 -16.60 -16.41
CA ALA A 327 11.27 -17.44 -17.42
C ALA A 327 9.91 -16.91 -17.91
N ASN A 328 9.62 -15.62 -17.72
CA ASN A 328 8.37 -15.02 -18.16
C ASN A 328 8.55 -13.53 -18.56
N LYS A 329 7.47 -12.88 -19.04
CA LYS A 329 7.50 -11.49 -19.56
C LYS A 329 6.73 -10.50 -18.68
N VAL A 330 6.50 -10.87 -17.43
CA VAL A 330 5.88 -10.00 -16.44
C VAL A 330 6.98 -9.05 -15.95
N ASP A 331 6.68 -7.75 -15.89
CA ASP A 331 7.70 -6.73 -15.59
C ASP A 331 7.87 -6.48 -14.09
N THR A 332 7.05 -7.14 -13.26
CA THR A 332 6.78 -6.75 -11.86
C THR A 332 6.98 -7.87 -10.85
N ASP A 333 7.48 -9.02 -11.28
CA ASP A 333 7.74 -10.21 -10.46
C ASP A 333 9.24 -10.38 -10.21
N ASP A 334 9.84 -11.57 -10.38
CA ASP A 334 11.19 -11.85 -9.88
C ASP A 334 12.29 -11.21 -10.75
N CYS A 335 11.97 -10.87 -12.00
CA CYS A 335 12.82 -10.14 -12.91
C CYS A 335 12.03 -9.14 -13.78
N SER A 336 12.58 -7.95 -14.03
CA SER A 336 11.97 -7.01 -15.00
C SER A 336 12.27 -7.43 -16.43
N ASN A 337 11.48 -6.98 -17.42
CA ASN A 337 11.71 -7.23 -18.85
C ASN A 337 13.02 -6.61 -19.40
N LEU A 338 13.79 -5.93 -18.56
CA LEU A 338 15.12 -5.39 -18.85
C LEU A 338 16.26 -6.23 -18.24
N CYS A 339 15.96 -7.45 -17.77
CA CYS A 339 16.89 -8.35 -17.07
C CYS A 339 17.50 -7.72 -15.80
N LEU A 340 16.78 -6.78 -15.20
CA LEU A 340 17.18 -6.13 -13.95
C LEU A 340 16.34 -6.68 -12.82
N LYS A 341 16.97 -6.91 -11.67
CA LYS A 341 16.22 -7.29 -10.48
C LYS A 341 15.26 -6.16 -10.13
N PRO A 342 13.98 -6.46 -9.85
CA PRO A 342 13.06 -5.44 -9.38
C PRO A 342 13.67 -4.79 -8.14
N VAL A 343 13.56 -3.46 -8.06
CA VAL A 343 13.96 -2.76 -6.85
C VAL A 343 12.98 -3.15 -5.76
N VAL A 344 13.29 -4.21 -5.01
CA VAL A 344 12.55 -4.61 -3.82
C VAL A 344 12.82 -3.54 -2.78
N VAL A 345 11.91 -2.56 -2.69
CA VAL A 345 11.95 -1.56 -1.63
C VAL A 345 11.58 -2.29 -0.35
N SER A 346 12.59 -2.77 0.36
CA SER A 346 12.48 -3.34 1.71
C SER A 346 13.37 -2.51 2.63
N VAL A 347 12.76 -1.60 3.37
CA VAL A 347 13.48 -0.69 4.27
C VAL A 347 12.93 -0.79 5.69
N ALA A 348 13.81 -0.63 6.68
CA ALA A 348 13.47 -0.71 8.09
C ALA A 348 13.92 0.56 8.82
N PHE A 349 12.96 1.28 9.39
CA PHE A 349 13.17 2.44 10.22
C PHE A 349 13.26 2.01 11.68
N THR A 350 14.26 2.53 12.39
CA THR A 350 14.55 2.26 13.81
C THR A 350 14.60 3.56 14.60
N SER A 351 14.86 3.48 15.90
CA SER A 351 15.18 4.63 16.76
C SER A 351 16.51 5.30 16.40
N CYS A 352 17.28 4.78 15.44
CA CYS A 352 18.64 5.22 15.11
C CYS A 352 19.57 5.20 16.34
N ALA A 353 19.39 4.22 17.22
CA ALA A 353 20.06 4.08 18.51
C ALA A 353 19.84 5.26 19.50
N ALA A 354 18.88 6.15 19.22
CA ALA A 354 18.43 7.11 20.22
C ALA A 354 17.72 6.37 21.36
N THR A 355 17.89 6.88 22.58
CA THR A 355 17.20 6.40 23.77
C THR A 355 16.60 7.57 24.55
N GLY A 356 15.54 7.30 25.31
CA GLY A 356 14.87 8.28 26.16
C GLY A 356 13.70 8.99 25.47
N GLN A 357 13.46 10.24 25.87
CA GLN A 357 12.22 10.98 25.54
C GLN A 357 12.23 11.64 24.18
N SER A 358 13.41 12.01 23.70
CA SER A 358 13.60 12.77 22.48
C SER A 358 13.92 11.83 21.34
N GLY A 359 13.38 12.09 20.15
CA GLY A 359 13.70 11.32 18.96
C GLY A 359 15.14 11.52 18.48
N PRO A 360 15.59 10.72 17.50
CA PRO A 360 16.96 10.77 17.01
C PRO A 360 17.32 12.09 16.31
N SER A 361 18.61 12.41 16.32
CA SER A 361 19.20 13.43 15.47
C SER A 361 19.49 12.90 14.06
N LEU A 362 19.65 13.80 13.09
CA LEU A 362 20.04 13.41 11.72
C LEU A 362 21.39 12.69 11.68
N ALA A 363 22.35 13.11 12.50
CA ALA A 363 23.65 12.45 12.59
C ALA A 363 23.52 10.98 13.05
N GLN A 364 22.66 10.73 14.05
CA GLN A 364 22.40 9.36 14.53
C GLN A 364 21.79 8.48 13.43
N CYS A 365 20.80 8.98 12.68
CA CYS A 365 20.21 8.20 11.60
C CYS A 365 21.14 8.02 10.39
N ASN A 366 21.97 9.01 10.06
CA ASN A 366 22.99 8.86 9.02
C ASN A 366 23.98 7.73 9.35
N LEU A 367 24.41 7.64 10.62
CA LEU A 367 25.26 6.54 11.08
C LEU A 367 24.51 5.21 11.08
N ALA A 368 23.29 5.17 11.60
CA ALA A 368 22.50 3.94 11.71
C ALA A 368 22.12 3.34 10.34
N TYR A 369 21.95 4.17 9.31
CA TYR A 369 21.49 3.74 7.99
C TYR A 369 22.57 3.70 6.91
N ALA A 370 23.83 4.02 7.21
CA ALA A 370 24.90 4.16 6.23
C ALA A 370 25.07 2.96 5.28
N SER A 371 24.80 1.74 5.76
CA SER A 371 24.92 0.48 5.02
C SER A 371 23.57 -0.16 4.68
N THR A 372 22.49 0.62 4.64
CA THR A 372 21.13 0.14 4.39
C THR A 372 20.51 0.81 3.17
N GLY A 373 19.36 0.31 2.71
CA GLY A 373 18.58 0.94 1.63
C GLY A 373 18.09 2.37 1.94
N LEU A 374 18.25 2.84 3.18
CA LEU A 374 17.90 4.19 3.66
C LEU A 374 19.08 5.19 3.65
N ALA A 375 20.30 4.76 3.30
CA ALA A 375 21.48 5.63 3.28
C ALA A 375 21.25 6.90 2.44
N GLY A 376 21.35 8.08 3.08
CA GLY A 376 21.13 9.38 2.43
C GLY A 376 19.68 9.68 1.99
N LYS A 377 18.70 8.82 2.33
CA LYS A 377 17.29 8.95 1.91
C LYS A 377 16.34 9.38 3.03
N VAL A 378 16.87 9.63 4.23
CA VAL A 378 16.08 10.03 5.41
C VAL A 378 16.43 11.45 5.81
N THR A 379 15.40 12.28 5.98
CA THR A 379 15.52 13.59 6.65
C THR A 379 14.77 13.58 7.97
N LEU A 380 15.02 14.54 8.86
CA LEU A 380 14.45 14.56 10.22
C LEU A 380 13.90 15.93 10.60
N SER A 381 12.79 15.91 11.33
CA SER A 381 12.26 17.06 12.06
C SER A 381 11.85 16.62 13.45
N VAL A 382 12.53 17.15 14.47
CA VAL A 382 12.27 16.85 15.90
C VAL A 382 12.19 15.33 16.18
N GLY A 383 13.08 14.55 15.56
CA GLY A 383 13.14 13.09 15.75
C GLY A 383 12.18 12.27 14.90
N ILE A 384 11.27 12.90 14.15
CA ILE A 384 10.41 12.23 13.17
C ILE A 384 11.14 12.14 11.84
N GLN A 385 11.31 10.91 11.36
CA GLN A 385 11.99 10.58 10.11
C GLN A 385 11.04 10.82 8.93
N SER A 386 11.55 11.40 7.83
CA SER A 386 10.79 11.59 6.59
C SER A 386 11.46 10.82 5.47
N TRP A 387 10.66 10.08 4.70
CA TRP A 387 11.11 9.26 3.58
C TRP A 387 10.17 9.41 2.38
N THR A 388 10.75 9.54 1.20
CA THR A 388 10.01 9.71 -0.05
C THR A 388 9.80 8.37 -0.73
N VAL A 389 8.55 8.06 -1.05
CA VAL A 389 8.14 6.85 -1.79
C VAL A 389 8.78 6.88 -3.19
N PRO A 390 9.56 5.87 -3.58
CA PRO A 390 10.35 5.90 -4.81
C PRO A 390 9.56 5.55 -6.08
N ALA A 391 8.44 4.83 -5.95
CA ALA A 391 7.64 4.36 -7.07
C ALA A 391 6.17 4.23 -6.67
N ASP A 392 5.28 4.27 -7.66
CA ASP A 392 3.89 3.88 -7.45
C ASP A 392 3.80 2.40 -7.09
N GLY A 393 2.84 2.04 -6.23
CA GLY A 393 2.52 0.65 -5.95
C GLY A 393 1.85 0.44 -4.60
N THR A 394 1.60 -0.83 -4.29
CA THR A 394 1.12 -1.25 -2.98
C THR A 394 2.31 -1.47 -2.06
N TYR A 395 2.25 -0.89 -0.86
CA TYR A 395 3.28 -0.99 0.16
C TYR A 395 2.70 -1.59 1.43
N ARG A 396 3.30 -2.68 1.89
CA ARG A 396 3.07 -3.23 3.21
C ARG A 396 3.88 -2.46 4.24
N ILE A 397 3.20 -1.85 5.19
CA ILE A 397 3.81 -1.13 6.31
C ILE A 397 3.50 -1.89 7.60
N GLU A 398 4.54 -2.30 8.31
CA GLU A 398 4.42 -2.96 9.62
C GLU A 398 5.11 -2.11 10.69
N ALA A 399 4.34 -1.66 11.67
CA ALA A 399 4.79 -0.84 12.78
C ALA A 399 4.81 -1.65 14.09
N PHE A 400 5.84 -1.43 14.91
CA PHE A 400 6.01 -2.05 16.21
C PHE A 400 6.17 -0.97 17.27
N GLY A 401 5.28 -0.91 18.27
CA GLY A 401 5.39 0.00 19.41
C GLY A 401 6.51 -0.43 20.35
N ALA A 402 7.11 0.50 21.09
CA ALA A 402 8.21 0.18 21.99
C ALA A 402 7.74 -0.43 23.32
N GLU A 403 8.63 -1.13 24.01
CA GLU A 403 8.35 -1.67 25.35
C GLU A 403 8.47 -0.60 26.47
N GLY A 404 7.71 -0.79 27.55
CA GLY A 404 7.93 -0.08 28.80
C GLY A 404 9.26 -0.50 29.44
N ALA A 405 9.89 0.40 30.20
CA ALA A 405 11.19 0.09 30.78
C ALA A 405 11.11 -0.99 31.87
N ALA A 406 12.24 -1.64 32.13
CA ALA A 406 12.39 -2.51 33.28
C ALA A 406 12.58 -1.71 34.59
N ASN A 407 12.35 -2.35 35.72
CA ASN A 407 12.72 -1.82 37.03
C ASN A 407 14.19 -2.10 37.41
N SER A 408 14.60 -1.66 38.62
CA SER A 408 15.90 -1.94 39.23
C SER A 408 16.28 -3.44 39.23
N ASN A 409 15.31 -4.32 39.45
CA ASN A 409 15.46 -5.79 39.46
C ASN A 409 15.41 -6.44 38.06
N ASN A 410 15.41 -5.66 36.98
CA ASN A 410 15.33 -6.12 35.59
C ASN A 410 14.03 -6.89 35.24
N ILE A 411 12.95 -6.67 36.02
CA ILE A 411 11.61 -7.08 35.61
C ILE A 411 11.17 -6.10 34.52
N SER A 412 10.96 -6.60 33.30
CA SER A 412 10.63 -5.75 32.15
C SER A 412 9.27 -5.09 32.28
N GLY A 413 9.11 -3.92 31.67
CA GLY A 413 7.80 -3.35 31.43
C GLY A 413 7.05 -4.16 30.36
N ALA A 414 5.85 -3.71 30.03
CA ALA A 414 5.06 -4.40 29.02
C ALA A 414 5.63 -4.19 27.62
N LYS A 415 5.48 -5.20 26.76
CA LYS A 415 5.88 -5.12 25.35
C LYS A 415 4.89 -4.28 24.53
N GLY A 416 5.38 -3.68 23.44
CA GLY A 416 4.54 -2.96 22.49
C GLY A 416 3.79 -3.90 21.53
N ALA A 417 2.77 -3.36 20.87
CA ALA A 417 2.01 -4.02 19.83
C ALA A 417 2.78 -4.05 18.50
N ARG A 418 2.35 -4.93 17.60
CA ARG A 418 2.69 -4.93 16.17
C ARG A 418 1.40 -4.75 15.38
N VAL A 419 1.41 -3.86 14.40
CA VAL A 419 0.29 -3.66 13.48
C VAL A 419 0.80 -3.51 12.05
N ARG A 420 0.13 -4.19 11.11
CA ARG A 420 0.51 -4.28 9.69
C ARG A 420 -0.69 -4.01 8.79
N GLY A 421 -0.49 -3.25 7.72
CA GLY A 421 -1.46 -3.13 6.64
C GLY A 421 -0.79 -2.80 5.30
N ASP A 422 -1.56 -2.93 4.23
CA ASP A 422 -1.15 -2.68 2.85
C ASP A 422 -1.82 -1.40 2.32
N TYR A 423 -1.00 -0.51 1.74
CA TYR A 423 -1.38 0.85 1.37
C TYR A 423 -0.97 1.14 -0.07
N LEU A 424 -1.87 1.72 -0.86
CA LEU A 424 -1.52 2.25 -2.18
C LEU A 424 -0.79 3.58 -2.00
N LEU A 425 0.49 3.63 -2.38
CA LEU A 425 1.30 4.84 -2.33
C LEU A 425 1.75 5.26 -3.73
N LYS A 426 1.99 6.56 -3.89
CA LYS A 426 2.44 7.19 -5.12
C LYS A 426 3.88 7.66 -4.99
N ALA A 427 4.63 7.55 -6.09
CA ALA A 427 5.97 8.09 -6.20
C ALA A 427 5.98 9.57 -5.81
N GLY A 428 6.97 9.97 -5.01
CA GLY A 428 7.09 11.34 -4.51
C GLY A 428 6.25 11.65 -3.26
N GLN A 429 5.34 10.77 -2.82
CA GLN A 429 4.70 10.94 -1.51
C GLN A 429 5.73 10.85 -0.38
N ILE A 430 5.57 11.68 0.65
CA ILE A 430 6.46 11.70 1.81
C ILE A 430 5.77 11.04 2.99
N LEU A 431 6.37 9.99 3.54
CA LEU A 431 5.99 9.37 4.79
C LEU A 431 6.74 10.00 5.96
N LYS A 432 6.00 10.42 6.99
CA LYS A 432 6.48 10.74 8.34
C LYS A 432 6.46 9.48 9.18
N ILE A 433 7.62 9.13 9.73
CA ILE A 433 7.83 7.92 10.50
C ILE A 433 8.38 8.30 11.86
N LEU A 434 7.59 8.05 12.89
CA LEU A 434 7.99 8.19 14.29
C LEU A 434 8.22 6.78 14.84
N VAL A 435 9.46 6.45 15.17
CA VAL A 435 9.78 5.17 15.80
C VAL A 435 9.81 5.32 17.31
N GLY A 436 8.93 4.60 18.00
CA GLY A 436 8.85 4.62 19.45
C GLY A 436 10.15 4.15 20.09
N GLN A 437 10.56 4.77 21.18
CA GLN A 437 11.70 4.35 22.00
C GLN A 437 11.21 3.67 23.27
N LYS A 438 12.02 2.76 23.79
CA LYS A 438 11.80 2.13 25.09
C LYS A 438 11.76 3.20 26.19
N GLY A 439 10.89 3.02 27.18
CA GLY A 439 10.90 3.86 28.38
C GLY A 439 12.25 3.80 29.12
N ALA A 440 12.54 4.76 29.97
CA ALA A 440 13.73 4.72 30.81
C ALA A 440 13.49 3.97 32.12
N LYS A 441 14.53 3.28 32.58
CA LYS A 441 14.59 2.63 33.89
C LYS A 441 14.90 3.66 34.97
N ALA A 442 14.29 3.53 36.15
CA ALA A 442 14.59 4.41 37.27
C ALA A 442 15.97 4.03 37.86
N PRO A 443 16.86 5.01 38.15
CA PRO A 443 18.17 4.73 38.76
C PRO A 443 18.06 4.10 40.15
N THR A 444 17.06 4.52 40.93
CA THR A 444 16.65 3.93 42.20
C THR A 444 15.12 3.81 42.24
N GLY A 445 14.58 2.83 42.97
CA GLY A 445 13.15 2.52 43.01
C GLY A 445 12.68 1.49 41.97
N PHE A 446 11.36 1.24 41.95
CA PHE A 446 10.78 0.08 41.26
C PHE A 446 9.88 0.42 40.06
N SER A 447 9.35 1.65 39.94
CA SER A 447 8.52 2.02 38.79
C SER A 447 9.35 2.35 37.54
N SER A 448 8.74 2.28 36.36
CA SER A 448 9.38 2.66 35.10
C SER A 448 8.48 3.49 34.17
N GLY A 449 9.09 4.12 33.15
CA GLY A 449 8.37 4.87 32.14
C GLY A 449 7.77 3.97 31.07
N GLY A 450 6.69 4.45 30.44
CA GLY A 450 6.03 3.74 29.35
C GLY A 450 6.83 3.81 28.05
N GLY A 451 6.68 2.79 27.21
CA GLY A 451 7.24 2.76 25.86
C GLY A 451 6.47 3.70 24.94
N GLY A 452 7.15 4.29 23.96
CA GLY A 452 6.48 5.12 22.96
C GLY A 452 5.74 4.32 21.90
N GLY A 453 4.69 4.93 21.36
CA GLY A 453 4.02 4.44 20.16
C GLY A 453 4.87 4.68 18.91
N THR A 454 4.65 3.84 17.90
CA THR A 454 5.30 3.96 16.59
C THR A 454 4.26 4.32 15.54
N PHE A 455 4.55 5.28 14.67
CA PHE A 455 3.60 5.85 13.71
C PHE A 455 4.21 5.91 12.32
N ALA A 456 3.40 5.61 11.30
CA ALA A 456 3.65 5.99 9.92
C ALA A 456 2.44 6.76 9.38
N ALA A 457 2.69 7.98 8.90
CA ALA A 457 1.68 8.90 8.39
C ALA A 457 2.18 9.58 7.12
N LEU A 458 1.29 10.15 6.32
CA LEU A 458 1.70 11.09 5.27
C LEU A 458 2.24 12.38 5.89
N ASN A 459 2.98 13.19 5.12
CA ASN A 459 3.48 14.49 5.57
C ASN A 459 2.36 15.46 6.02
N THR A 460 1.13 15.27 5.55
CA THR A 460 -0.10 15.96 5.97
C THR A 460 -0.67 15.46 7.31
N ASN A 461 0.03 14.56 8.00
CA ASN A 461 -0.39 13.88 9.23
C ASN A 461 -1.62 12.96 9.05
N VAL A 462 -1.96 12.58 7.82
CA VAL A 462 -2.92 11.49 7.56
C VAL A 462 -2.28 10.19 8.03
N LEU A 463 -2.81 9.61 9.11
CA LEU A 463 -2.26 8.41 9.73
C LEU A 463 -2.55 7.18 8.88
N LEU A 464 -1.51 6.39 8.58
CA LEU A 464 -1.64 5.11 7.90
C LEU A 464 -1.74 4.00 8.94
N VAL A 465 -0.68 3.85 9.75
CA VAL A 465 -0.58 2.85 10.81
C VAL A 465 0.02 3.45 12.06
N ALA A 466 -0.46 3.00 13.23
CA ALA A 466 0.20 3.23 14.51
C ALA A 466 0.18 1.94 15.34
N ALA A 467 1.28 1.65 16.02
CA ALA A 467 1.40 0.55 16.96
C ALA A 467 1.64 1.09 18.37
N GLY A 468 0.78 0.67 19.30
CA GLY A 468 0.83 1.11 20.70
C GLY A 468 2.06 0.59 21.44
N GLY A 469 2.70 1.47 22.20
CA GLY A 469 3.76 1.14 23.13
C GLY A 469 3.21 0.47 24.40
N GLY A 470 4.06 -0.31 25.07
CA GLY A 470 3.70 -0.97 26.33
C GLY A 470 3.80 -0.04 27.55
N GLY A 471 2.97 -0.31 28.56
CA GLY A 471 3.02 0.41 29.83
C GLY A 471 4.26 0.09 30.67
N GLY A 472 4.70 1.07 31.47
CA GLY A 472 5.75 0.92 32.47
C GLY A 472 5.29 0.14 33.69
N LEU A 473 6.25 -0.39 34.45
CA LEU A 473 6.04 -1.16 35.67
C LEU A 473 5.69 -0.25 36.86
N GLY A 474 4.90 -0.78 37.82
CA GLY A 474 4.62 -0.11 39.09
C GLY A 474 5.78 -0.21 40.12
N GLY A 475 5.64 0.54 41.21
CA GLY A 475 6.64 0.79 42.25
C GLY A 475 6.80 -0.16 43.43
N SER A 476 7.05 -1.46 43.29
CA SER A 476 7.56 -2.33 44.38
C SER A 476 8.10 -3.67 43.85
N ALA A 477 8.71 -4.50 44.72
CA ALA A 477 9.09 -5.87 44.37
C ALA A 477 7.89 -6.80 44.07
N ALA A 478 6.68 -6.41 44.50
CA ALA A 478 5.41 -7.07 44.22
C ALA A 478 4.52 -6.26 43.23
N ALA A 479 5.13 -5.36 42.46
CA ALA A 479 4.39 -4.47 41.57
C ALA A 479 3.68 -5.21 40.44
N GLN A 480 2.56 -4.62 40.01
CA GLN A 480 1.87 -5.05 38.81
C GLN A 480 2.71 -4.73 37.58
N MET A 481 2.68 -5.67 36.63
CA MET A 481 3.23 -5.47 35.30
C MET A 481 2.45 -4.36 34.59
N GLY A 482 3.14 -3.61 33.72
CA GLY A 482 2.43 -2.75 32.77
C GLY A 482 1.54 -3.59 31.85
N VAL A 483 0.56 -2.94 31.23
CA VAL A 483 -0.29 -3.57 30.21
C VAL A 483 0.37 -3.43 28.84
N ALA A 484 0.33 -4.50 28.05
CA ALA A 484 0.90 -4.51 26.70
C ALA A 484 0.21 -3.50 25.78
N GLY A 485 0.91 -3.05 24.74
CA GLY A 485 0.30 -2.23 23.69
C GLY A 485 -0.94 -2.93 23.10
N ALA A 486 -2.04 -2.20 22.98
CA ALA A 486 -3.31 -2.71 22.48
C ALA A 486 -3.32 -2.78 20.95
N ILE A 487 -3.98 -3.79 20.38
CA ILE A 487 -4.23 -3.87 18.93
C ILE A 487 -5.48 -3.11 18.48
N VAL A 488 -6.25 -2.60 19.44
CA VAL A 488 -7.45 -1.79 19.22
C VAL A 488 -7.13 -0.29 19.30
N THR A 489 -8.03 0.55 18.82
CA THR A 489 -7.86 2.02 18.79
C THR A 489 -7.87 2.67 20.17
N ALA A 490 -8.50 2.07 21.17
CA ALA A 490 -8.45 2.59 22.53
C ALA A 490 -7.11 2.23 23.21
N GLY A 491 -6.57 3.18 23.97
CA GLY A 491 -5.54 2.89 24.95
C GLY A 491 -6.13 2.04 26.07
N THR A 492 -5.28 1.24 26.69
CA THR A 492 -5.72 0.41 27.81
C THR A 492 -5.71 1.18 29.12
N LYS A 493 -6.54 0.70 30.05
CA LYS A 493 -6.47 1.11 31.45
C LYS A 493 -5.15 0.68 32.07
N ASP A 494 -4.85 1.21 33.24
CA ASP A 494 -3.73 0.72 34.03
C ASP A 494 -4.01 -0.70 34.57
N SER A 495 -2.98 -1.35 35.11
CA SER A 495 -3.04 -2.74 35.59
C SER A 495 -4.12 -3.03 36.65
N TYR A 496 -4.56 -2.02 37.40
CA TYR A 496 -5.66 -2.15 38.38
C TYR A 496 -7.01 -1.68 37.84
N GLY A 497 -7.09 -1.11 36.63
CA GLY A 497 -8.33 -0.70 36.00
C GLY A 497 -8.91 0.64 36.49
N PHE A 498 -8.13 1.42 37.24
CA PHE A 498 -8.53 2.73 37.76
C PHE A 498 -8.27 3.85 36.75
N GLY A 499 -7.07 3.88 36.17
CA GLY A 499 -6.69 4.85 35.16
C GLY A 499 -7.35 4.52 33.82
N THR A 500 -7.90 5.52 33.13
CA THR A 500 -8.51 5.33 31.81
C THR A 500 -7.51 5.58 30.69
N GLY A 501 -7.42 4.64 29.75
CA GLY A 501 -6.73 4.87 28.48
C GLY A 501 -7.47 5.90 27.63
N GLY A 502 -6.77 6.47 26.66
CA GLY A 502 -7.34 7.40 25.71
C GLY A 502 -8.24 6.69 24.69
N SER A 503 -9.06 7.48 24.01
CA SER A 503 -9.95 7.02 22.94
C SER A 503 -9.93 8.02 21.78
N ASN A 504 -10.24 7.58 20.56
CA ASN A 504 -10.38 8.45 19.39
C ASN A 504 -9.17 9.37 19.16
N GLY A 505 -7.96 8.83 19.29
CA GLY A 505 -6.73 9.61 19.12
C GLY A 505 -6.23 10.32 20.38
N ALA A 506 -7.01 10.36 21.46
CA ALA A 506 -6.65 11.09 22.67
C ALA A 506 -5.56 10.37 23.49
N GLY A 507 -4.82 11.15 24.28
CA GLY A 507 -3.89 10.65 25.29
C GLY A 507 -4.61 9.97 26.46
N GLY A 508 -3.88 9.11 27.17
CA GLY A 508 -4.39 8.41 28.35
C GLY A 508 -4.41 9.32 29.58
N SER A 509 -5.24 8.98 30.56
CA SER A 509 -5.32 9.73 31.82
C SER A 509 -4.11 9.46 32.71
N THR A 510 -3.85 10.35 33.69
CA THR A 510 -2.91 10.05 34.78
C THR A 510 -3.41 8.90 35.64
N GLY A 511 -2.51 8.18 36.30
CA GLY A 511 -2.86 7.11 37.25
C GLY A 511 -3.36 7.61 38.62
N SER A 512 -4.42 8.39 38.68
CA SER A 512 -4.99 8.82 39.97
C SER A 512 -6.43 9.31 39.82
N THR A 513 -7.28 8.89 40.76
CA THR A 513 -8.69 9.33 40.86
C THR A 513 -8.90 10.40 41.94
N THR A 514 -7.95 10.60 42.86
CA THR A 514 -8.03 11.56 43.98
C THR A 514 -6.64 11.91 44.54
N LEU A 515 -6.13 13.11 44.26
CA LEU A 515 -5.01 13.85 44.89
C LEU A 515 -3.67 13.12 45.12
N THR A 516 -3.46 11.92 44.55
CA THR A 516 -2.32 11.05 44.89
C THR A 516 -1.43 10.73 43.67
N VAL A 517 -0.18 10.38 43.98
CA VAL A 517 1.05 10.20 43.17
C VAL A 517 0.94 9.15 42.04
N GLY A 518 0.38 9.50 40.87
CA GLY A 518 0.20 8.57 39.74
C GLY A 518 1.23 8.70 38.61
N GLY A 519 1.41 7.65 37.81
CA GLY A 519 2.17 7.72 36.56
C GLY A 519 1.54 8.69 35.55
N GLY A 520 2.34 9.23 34.65
CA GLY A 520 1.86 10.07 33.54
C GLY A 520 1.15 9.22 32.48
N GLY A 521 0.07 9.76 31.91
CA GLY A 521 -0.59 9.12 30.78
C GLY A 521 0.26 9.17 29.50
N GLY A 522 0.11 8.18 28.65
CA GLY A 522 0.72 8.19 27.31
C GLY A 522 0.06 9.24 26.42
N GLY A 523 0.82 9.78 25.48
CA GLY A 523 0.33 10.62 24.39
C GLY A 523 -0.41 9.80 23.33
N GLY A 524 -1.45 10.38 22.76
CA GLY A 524 -2.18 9.82 21.63
C GLY A 524 -1.72 10.38 20.29
N MET A 525 -2.53 10.21 19.26
CA MET A 525 -2.37 10.87 17.97
C MET A 525 -2.64 12.38 18.06
N THR A 526 -3.74 12.77 18.73
CA THR A 526 -4.30 14.12 18.66
C THR A 526 -4.20 14.93 19.96
N SER A 527 -3.99 14.27 21.10
CA SER A 527 -3.80 14.96 22.37
C SER A 527 -2.71 14.33 23.21
N ASP A 528 -2.01 15.17 23.96
CA ASP A 528 -1.06 14.73 24.97
C ASP A 528 -1.76 13.89 26.03
N GLY A 529 -0.97 13.11 26.79
CA GLY A 529 -1.45 12.43 27.97
C GLY A 529 -1.97 13.41 29.02
N GLY A 530 -2.88 12.94 29.87
CA GLY A 530 -3.40 13.69 31.00
C GLY A 530 -2.30 14.06 31.98
N THR A 531 -2.45 15.22 32.64
CA THR A 531 -1.48 15.77 33.59
C THR A 531 -2.09 16.03 34.97
N LYS A 532 -1.25 15.84 36.00
CA LYS A 532 -1.10 16.74 37.17
C LYS A 532 -2.25 16.80 38.19
N GLN A 533 -2.19 15.94 39.20
CA GLN A 533 -2.60 16.29 40.57
C GLN A 533 -1.36 16.20 41.49
N VAL A 534 -0.78 17.37 41.82
CA VAL A 534 0.31 17.68 42.77
C VAL A 534 1.64 16.88 42.75
N SER A 535 1.65 15.60 42.37
CA SER A 535 2.85 14.73 42.38
C SER A 535 2.93 13.67 41.25
N SER A 536 2.20 13.86 40.15
CA SER A 536 2.09 12.87 39.07
C SER A 536 3.25 12.93 38.06
N GLY A 537 3.53 11.82 37.38
CA GLY A 537 4.46 11.77 36.26
C GLY A 537 4.03 12.69 35.10
N TYR A 538 5.00 13.20 34.34
CA TYR A 538 4.67 14.05 33.21
C TYR A 538 4.08 13.20 32.06
N PRO A 539 3.08 13.75 31.34
CA PRO A 539 2.47 13.04 30.23
C PRO A 539 3.44 12.86 29.07
N GLY A 540 3.21 11.83 28.27
CA GLY A 540 3.75 11.80 26.92
C GLY A 540 3.05 12.82 26.01
N LYS A 541 3.79 13.42 25.09
CA LYS A 541 3.25 14.29 24.04
C LYS A 541 2.66 13.47 22.91
N SER A 542 1.62 14.00 22.28
CA SER A 542 0.99 13.39 21.11
C SER A 542 1.89 13.38 19.88
N PHE A 543 1.58 12.52 18.91
CA PHE A 543 2.25 12.51 17.61
C PHE A 543 2.28 13.89 16.96
N ILE A 544 1.14 14.61 16.92
CA ILE A 544 1.08 15.95 16.31
C ILE A 544 1.88 17.01 17.09
N ASN A 545 2.16 16.76 18.38
CA ASN A 545 3.02 17.58 19.24
C ASN A 545 4.45 17.03 19.33
N GLY A 546 4.89 16.27 18.31
CA GLY A 546 6.26 15.79 18.17
C GLY A 546 6.57 14.50 18.95
N GLY A 547 5.59 13.90 19.63
CA GLY A 547 5.73 12.58 20.27
C GLY A 547 6.78 12.51 21.38
N ILE A 548 7.17 13.64 21.97
CA ILE A 548 8.15 13.68 23.06
C ILE A 548 7.65 12.83 24.25
N GLY A 549 8.51 11.96 24.79
CA GLY A 549 8.22 11.18 25.97
C GLY A 549 8.08 12.03 27.24
N GLY A 550 7.32 11.54 28.21
CA GLY A 550 7.05 12.23 29.46
C GLY A 550 8.29 12.39 30.33
N LEU A 551 8.48 13.62 30.83
CA LEU A 551 9.48 13.96 31.84
C LEU A 551 9.33 13.15 33.13
N SER A 552 10.47 12.96 33.77
CA SER A 552 10.51 12.58 35.18
C SER A 552 10.78 13.84 36.00
N ARG A 553 10.05 14.02 37.10
CA ARG A 553 10.16 15.26 37.90
C ARG A 553 11.44 15.35 38.73
N ILE A 554 12.10 14.22 39.05
CA ILE A 554 13.28 14.17 39.93
C ILE A 554 14.29 13.12 39.42
N GLY A 555 14.77 13.22 38.17
CA GLY A 555 15.86 12.35 37.67
C GLY A 555 15.56 10.84 37.55
N TYR A 556 14.29 10.45 37.62
CA TYR A 556 13.83 9.06 37.51
C TYR A 556 13.33 8.67 36.10
N ALA A 557 12.73 7.49 35.97
CA ALA A 557 12.27 6.83 34.74
C ALA A 557 11.34 7.68 33.85
N SER A 558 11.90 8.23 32.77
CA SER A 558 11.15 8.90 31.71
C SER A 558 10.37 7.96 30.80
N GLY A 559 9.31 8.48 30.17
CA GLY A 559 8.67 7.80 29.05
C GLY A 559 9.53 7.86 27.78
N GLY A 560 9.38 6.85 26.92
CA GLY A 560 10.08 6.83 25.63
C GLY A 560 9.47 7.79 24.62
N PHE A 561 10.30 8.29 23.69
CA PHE A 561 9.84 8.99 22.49
C PHE A 561 8.79 8.18 21.75
N GLY A 562 7.80 8.82 21.14
CA GLY A 562 6.53 8.22 20.73
C GLY A 562 5.43 8.42 21.77
N GLY A 563 5.60 9.34 22.71
CA GLY A 563 4.58 9.73 23.68
C GLY A 563 4.41 8.75 24.85
N GLY A 564 5.44 7.99 25.24
CA GLY A 564 5.39 7.25 26.50
C GLY A 564 5.26 8.22 27.68
N GLY A 565 4.46 7.90 28.70
CA GLY A 565 4.34 8.66 29.94
C GLY A 565 5.52 8.44 30.88
N GLY A 566 5.87 9.45 31.67
CA GLY A 566 6.86 9.33 32.74
C GLY A 566 6.29 8.65 33.98
N ASN A 567 7.17 8.10 34.82
CA ASN A 567 6.76 7.56 36.11
C ASN A 567 6.34 8.68 37.10
N SER A 568 5.67 8.29 38.20
CA SER A 568 5.28 9.21 39.27
C SER A 568 6.46 9.70 40.12
N GLU A 569 6.27 10.75 40.92
CA GLU A 569 7.18 11.06 42.03
C GLU A 569 7.29 9.86 43.00
N SER A 570 8.44 9.70 43.65
CA SER A 570 8.71 8.62 44.62
C SER A 570 8.61 7.17 44.10
N THR A 571 8.57 6.98 42.78
CA THR A 571 8.64 5.68 42.09
C THR A 571 7.45 4.75 42.28
N ASN A 572 6.23 5.27 42.36
CA ASN A 572 5.03 4.50 42.70
C ASN A 572 4.26 3.95 41.49
N GLY A 573 3.88 4.82 40.55
CA GLY A 573 3.08 4.46 39.37
C GLY A 573 3.92 4.41 38.09
N GLY A 574 3.72 3.37 37.29
CA GLY A 574 4.37 3.24 35.97
C GLY A 574 3.79 4.20 34.94
N GLY A 575 4.59 4.61 33.95
CA GLY A 575 4.11 5.47 32.86
C GLY A 575 3.21 4.74 31.86
N GLY A 576 2.21 5.41 31.31
CA GLY A 576 1.37 4.86 30.24
C GLY A 576 2.12 4.76 28.91
N GLY A 577 1.83 3.76 28.08
CA GLY A 577 2.41 3.63 26.74
C GLY A 577 1.83 4.65 25.75
N GLY A 578 2.65 5.17 24.84
CA GLY A 578 2.17 6.03 23.75
C GLY A 578 1.50 5.22 22.62
N GLY A 579 0.72 5.85 21.75
CA GLY A 579 0.06 5.13 20.66
C GLY A 579 -0.94 5.99 19.89
N TYR A 580 -1.77 5.37 19.04
CA TYR A 580 -2.90 6.08 18.41
C TYR A 580 -3.78 6.72 19.48
N ALA A 581 -4.08 5.98 20.54
CA ALA A 581 -4.54 6.55 21.79
C ALA A 581 -3.54 6.20 22.90
N GLY A 582 -3.35 7.10 23.86
CA GLY A 582 -2.39 6.88 24.94
C GLY A 582 -2.91 5.90 26.00
N GLY A 583 -2.03 5.09 26.58
CA GLY A 583 -2.34 4.25 27.73
C GLY A 583 -2.44 5.07 29.02
N ALA A 584 -3.20 4.58 29.98
CA ALA A 584 -3.31 5.23 31.29
C ALA A 584 -1.97 5.21 32.05
N GLY A 585 -1.71 6.24 32.85
CA GLY A 585 -0.67 6.16 33.88
C GLY A 585 -1.04 5.14 34.96
N GLY A 586 -0.04 4.50 35.56
CA GLY A 586 -0.20 3.53 36.63
C GLY A 586 -0.66 4.18 37.92
N THR A 587 -1.67 3.59 38.56
CA THR A 587 -2.28 4.15 39.76
C THR A 587 -1.44 3.91 41.01
N TYR A 588 -1.43 4.91 41.90
CA TYR A 588 -0.98 4.72 43.28
C TYR A 588 -2.06 5.16 44.28
N THR A 589 -2.67 4.18 44.93
CA THR A 589 -3.68 4.36 45.99
C THR A 589 -3.55 3.22 47.00
N ASN A 590 -3.60 3.50 48.31
CA ASN A 590 -3.58 2.47 49.35
C ASN A 590 -2.44 1.44 49.22
N ASN A 591 -1.21 1.88 48.92
CA ASN A 591 -0.04 1.02 48.65
C ASN A 591 -0.20 0.07 47.43
N LEU A 592 -1.15 0.33 46.54
CA LEU A 592 -1.24 -0.35 45.25
C LEU A 592 -0.30 0.33 44.27
N TYR A 593 0.64 -0.45 43.73
CA TYR A 593 1.68 0.04 42.80
C TYR A 593 1.35 -0.39 41.37
N GLY A 594 0.53 0.41 40.69
CA GLY A 594 0.01 0.10 39.36
C GLY A 594 1.07 0.26 38.27
N GLY A 595 1.21 -0.77 37.43
CA GLY A 595 1.80 -0.64 36.11
C GLY A 595 0.87 0.15 35.18
N GLY A 596 1.47 0.95 34.30
CA GLY A 596 0.75 1.77 33.32
C GLY A 596 0.02 0.93 32.26
N GLY A 597 -0.99 1.52 31.65
CA GLY A 597 -1.67 0.96 30.49
C GLY A 597 -0.81 1.05 29.24
N GLY A 598 -0.93 0.10 28.31
CA GLY A 598 -0.39 0.20 26.96
C GLY A 598 -1.23 1.10 26.05
N GLY A 599 -0.58 1.72 25.06
CA GLY A 599 -1.23 2.56 24.06
C GLY A 599 -2.07 1.75 23.06
N GLY A 600 -3.06 2.40 22.46
CA GLY A 600 -3.88 1.85 21.38
C GLY A 600 -3.16 1.91 20.04
N SER A 601 -3.59 1.06 19.10
CA SER A 601 -3.07 0.96 17.74
C SER A 601 -4.10 1.35 16.69
N TYR A 602 -3.66 1.60 15.47
CA TYR A 602 -4.51 2.05 14.36
C TYR A 602 -4.03 1.48 13.04
N ASN A 603 -4.97 1.13 12.16
CA ASN A 603 -4.69 0.62 10.83
C ASN A 603 -5.87 0.92 9.90
N VAL A 604 -5.61 1.54 8.76
CA VAL A 604 -6.59 1.71 7.66
C VAL A 604 -6.15 1.03 6.37
N GLY A 605 -5.03 0.32 6.40
CA GLY A 605 -4.55 -0.48 5.29
C GLY A 605 -5.40 -1.73 5.07
N THR A 606 -5.35 -2.23 3.85
CA THR A 606 -5.91 -3.54 3.50
C THR A 606 -5.02 -4.67 4.05
N ASN A 607 -5.50 -5.92 4.05
CA ASN A 607 -4.81 -7.08 4.62
C ASN A 607 -4.28 -6.85 6.06
N PRO A 608 -5.14 -6.38 6.99
CA PRO A 608 -4.70 -6.02 8.33
C PRO A 608 -4.26 -7.25 9.13
N ASP A 609 -3.16 -7.11 9.87
CA ASP A 609 -2.70 -8.08 10.86
C ASP A 609 -2.16 -7.33 12.07
N ALA A 610 -2.39 -7.87 13.27
CA ALA A 610 -1.98 -7.23 14.50
C ALA A 610 -1.70 -8.26 15.60
N ALA A 611 -0.72 -7.97 16.45
CA ALA A 611 -0.42 -8.77 17.63
C ALA A 611 -0.08 -7.88 18.82
N SER A 612 -0.69 -8.14 19.97
CA SER A 612 -0.42 -7.42 21.23
C SER A 612 0.84 -7.99 21.89
N GLY A 613 1.64 -7.13 22.52
CA GLY A 613 2.71 -7.54 23.44
C GLY A 613 3.85 -8.35 22.80
N VAL A 614 4.20 -8.07 21.54
CA VAL A 614 5.23 -8.82 20.81
C VAL A 614 6.57 -8.09 20.71
N GLN A 615 6.58 -6.76 20.74
CA GLN A 615 7.81 -5.98 20.55
C GLN A 615 8.51 -5.71 21.88
N ALA A 616 9.70 -6.30 22.03
CA ALA A 616 10.67 -5.93 23.06
C ALA A 616 11.65 -4.89 22.51
N GLY A 617 12.24 -4.08 23.40
CA GLY A 617 13.09 -2.95 23.07
C GLY A 617 12.35 -1.77 22.41
N ASP A 618 13.10 -1.04 21.58
CA ASP A 618 12.56 0.04 20.78
C ASP A 618 11.58 -0.47 19.72
N GLY A 619 10.75 0.43 19.22
CA GLY A 619 9.92 0.18 18.06
C GLY A 619 10.71 0.07 16.77
N LYS A 620 9.98 -0.25 15.69
CA LYS A 620 10.49 -0.21 14.33
C LYS A 620 9.34 -0.07 13.34
N VAL A 621 9.64 0.38 12.13
CA VAL A 621 8.72 0.34 10.99
C VAL A 621 9.40 -0.36 9.83
N THR A 622 8.80 -1.39 9.25
CA THR A 622 9.25 -1.95 7.98
C THR A 622 8.30 -1.51 6.87
N VAL A 623 8.87 -1.18 5.71
CA VAL A 623 8.13 -0.83 4.50
C VAL A 623 8.62 -1.74 3.40
N LEU A 624 7.70 -2.54 2.86
CA LEU A 624 7.91 -3.47 1.76
C LEU A 624 7.01 -3.09 0.58
N LYS A 625 7.58 -2.79 -0.59
CA LYS A 625 6.78 -2.74 -1.82
C LYS A 625 6.39 -4.17 -2.21
N LEU A 626 5.10 -4.39 -2.44
CA LEU A 626 4.52 -5.68 -2.83
C LEU A 626 4.49 -5.88 -4.34
#